data_AF-A0A7S1L792-F1
#
_entry.id   AF-A0A7S1L792-F1
#
_cell.length_a   1.000
_cell.length_b   1.000
_cell.length_c   1.000
_cell.angle_alpha   90.00
_cell.angle_beta   90.00
_cell.angle_gamma   90.00
#
_symmetry.space_group_name_H-M   'P 1'
#
loop_
_entity.id
_entity.type
_entity.pdbx_description
1 polymer ?
#
loop_
_entity_poly.entity_id
_entity_poly.type
_entity_poly.pdbx_seq_one_letter_code
_entity_poly.pdbx_strand_id
1 'polypeptide(L)'
;TVSVLYWCVRHRGIAMDAFLPVFRAIGTSAAVIVGIIVAVRIVCWIPLAFLAFLERRHRAASERMRRAWTHTTKPHVKDVKYPSETGLENWRLQCDDGRQRWFYEGGRKYKQSWFERYQLGLEKPARVQPQKNADAALDKGVEFLCRLQDADGHWANDYSGPLFLLPGAIFCTYIINDGDTSLMFTKERRAEMMRYILNVQNEDGGWGMHTEGHSIMFGTTLNYVALRMLGCPANHKGARAARAWIAKEGGAQSVASWGKVWLAVLGLYDWDGVNPVPPELWLLPYWSPFSMGRVWCHSRIVTLPFGY
;
A
#
# COMPACT_ATOMS: atom_id res chain seq x y z
N THR A 1 -19.40 3.79 7.10
CA THR A 1 -20.61 4.63 6.96
C THR A 1 -21.86 3.98 7.58
N VAL A 2 -22.12 2.68 7.33
CA VAL A 2 -23.28 1.95 7.90
C VAL A 2 -23.26 1.83 9.44
N SER A 3 -22.07 1.69 10.04
CA SER A 3 -21.91 1.55 11.50
C SER A 3 -22.27 2.83 12.28
N VAL A 4 -22.11 4.01 11.65
CA VAL A 4 -22.43 5.31 12.27
C VAL A 4 -23.95 5.54 12.28
N LEU A 5 -24.65 5.15 11.21
CA LEU A 5 -26.12 5.18 11.16
C LEU A 5 -26.73 4.26 12.23
N TYR A 6 -26.18 3.06 12.41
CA TYR A 6 -26.64 2.11 13.43
C TYR A 6 -26.44 2.65 14.86
N TRP A 7 -25.31 3.32 15.13
CA TRP A 7 -25.06 3.96 16.43
C TRP A 7 -26.02 5.13 16.71
N CYS A 8 -26.27 5.99 15.71
CA CYS A 8 -27.21 7.10 15.83
C CYS A 8 -28.64 6.63 16.14
N VAL A 9 -29.12 5.55 15.50
CA VAL A 9 -30.47 5.01 15.74
C VAL A 9 -30.57 4.28 17.08
N ARG A 10 -29.53 3.54 17.50
CA ARG A 10 -29.54 2.74 18.73
C ARG A 10 -29.33 3.56 20.00
N HIS A 11 -28.65 4.71 19.94
CA HIS A 11 -28.30 5.49 21.15
C HIS A 11 -28.89 6.89 21.19
N ARG A 12 -29.22 7.51 20.06
CA ARG A 12 -29.92 8.80 20.07
C ARG A 12 -31.43 8.67 19.93
N GLY A 13 -31.95 7.43 19.91
CA GLY A 13 -33.37 7.07 19.83
C GLY A 13 -34.16 8.20 19.19
N ILE A 14 -34.13 8.31 17.85
CA ILE A 14 -34.84 9.37 17.13
C ILE A 14 -36.28 9.31 17.63
N ALA A 15 -36.58 10.20 18.58
CA ALA A 15 -37.80 10.13 19.35
C ALA A 15 -38.89 10.57 18.40
N MET A 16 -39.70 9.61 17.96
CA MET A 16 -40.91 9.87 17.18
C MET A 16 -41.88 10.83 17.91
N ASP A 17 -41.64 11.11 19.20
CA ASP A 17 -42.33 12.14 19.98
C ASP A 17 -42.13 13.55 19.42
N ALA A 18 -41.01 13.82 18.73
CA ALA A 18 -40.74 15.13 18.12
C ALA A 18 -41.65 15.46 16.93
N PHE A 19 -42.29 14.46 16.31
CA PHE A 19 -43.16 14.66 15.13
C PHE A 19 -44.65 14.68 15.48
N LEU A 20 -45.05 14.23 16.67
CA LEU A 20 -46.45 14.27 17.12
C LEU A 20 -47.10 15.66 17.09
N PRO A 21 -46.40 16.77 17.45
CA PRO A 21 -46.96 18.11 17.37
C PRO A 21 -47.27 18.55 15.93
N VAL A 22 -46.43 18.16 14.97
CA VAL A 22 -46.58 18.49 13.54
C VAL A 22 -47.81 17.80 12.95
N PHE A 23 -48.07 16.54 13.32
CA PHE A 23 -49.24 15.81 12.84
C PHE A 23 -50.56 16.25 13.49
N ARG A 24 -50.52 16.79 14.72
CA ARG A 24 -51.70 17.44 15.34
C ARG A 24 -52.04 18.77 14.67
N ALA A 25 -51.05 19.54 14.21
CA ALA A 25 -51.25 20.83 13.57
C ALA A 25 -51.87 20.74 12.15
N ILE A 26 -51.74 19.60 11.47
CA ILE A 26 -52.20 19.40 10.08
C ILE A 26 -53.63 18.81 10.00
N GLY A 27 -54.27 18.49 11.14
CA GLY A 27 -55.64 17.97 11.14
C GLY A 27 -55.79 16.58 10.52
N THR A 28 -54.71 15.80 10.44
CA THR A 28 -54.74 14.43 9.91
C THR A 28 -55.40 13.45 10.89
N SER A 29 -56.33 12.63 10.39
CA SER A 29 -57.03 11.63 11.20
C SER A 29 -56.07 10.59 11.79
N ALA A 30 -56.43 10.03 12.96
CA ALA A 30 -55.59 9.05 13.66
C ALA A 30 -55.21 7.84 12.78
N ALA A 31 -56.08 7.45 11.85
CA ALA A 31 -55.82 6.36 10.89
C ALA A 31 -54.66 6.68 9.92
N VAL A 32 -54.53 7.94 9.48
CA VAL A 32 -53.43 8.38 8.60
C VAL A 32 -52.11 8.39 9.35
N ILE A 33 -52.11 8.84 10.60
CA ILE A 33 -50.91 8.85 11.47
C ILE A 33 -50.43 7.41 11.72
N VAL A 34 -51.35 6.49 12.04
CA VAL A 34 -51.02 5.05 12.20
C VAL A 34 -50.49 4.47 10.89
N GLY A 35 -51.09 4.79 9.74
CA GLY A 35 -50.62 4.36 8.42
C GLY A 35 -49.20 4.84 8.11
N ILE A 36 -48.87 6.10 8.43
CA ILE A 36 -47.52 6.66 8.24
C ILE A 36 -46.52 6.00 9.19
N ILE A 37 -46.87 5.75 10.46
CA ILE A 37 -46.00 5.06 11.43
C ILE A 37 -45.70 3.63 10.96
N VAL A 38 -46.71 2.92 10.46
CA VAL A 38 -46.54 1.56 9.91
C VAL A 38 -45.68 1.61 8.65
N ALA A 39 -45.90 2.57 7.75
CA ALA A 39 -45.09 2.74 6.54
C ALA A 39 -43.63 3.07 6.87
N VAL A 40 -43.36 3.99 7.80
CA VAL A 40 -42.01 4.35 8.25
C VAL A 40 -41.34 3.17 8.96
N ARG A 41 -42.07 2.39 9.77
CA ARG A 41 -41.53 1.16 10.35
C ARG A 41 -41.18 0.14 9.28
N ILE A 42 -42.05 -0.10 8.30
CA ILE A 42 -41.78 -1.04 7.21
C ILE A 42 -40.57 -0.58 6.36
N VAL A 43 -40.54 0.69 5.97
CA VAL A 43 -39.49 1.26 5.10
C VAL A 43 -38.15 1.39 5.81
N CYS A 44 -38.11 1.62 7.13
CA CYS A 44 -36.85 1.77 7.87
C CYS A 44 -36.41 0.51 8.60
N TRP A 45 -37.32 -0.24 9.25
CA TRP A 45 -36.94 -1.42 10.04
C TRP A 45 -36.66 -2.66 9.20
N ILE A 46 -37.35 -2.87 8.06
CA ILE A 46 -37.08 -4.04 7.22
C ILE A 46 -35.66 -3.97 6.63
N PRO A 47 -35.20 -2.84 6.05
CA PRO A 47 -33.82 -2.72 5.61
C PRO A 47 -32.81 -2.82 6.77
N LEU A 48 -33.10 -2.25 7.94
CA LEU A 48 -32.20 -2.36 9.11
C LEU A 48 -32.11 -3.79 9.64
N ALA A 49 -33.22 -4.51 9.72
CA ALA A 49 -33.25 -5.92 10.12
C ALA A 49 -32.53 -6.80 9.09
N PHE A 50 -32.71 -6.51 7.80
CA PHE A 50 -31.99 -7.19 6.73
C PHE A 50 -30.48 -6.93 6.78
N LEU A 51 -30.05 -5.68 7.00
CA LEU A 51 -28.64 -5.33 7.18
C LEU A 51 -28.04 -6.00 8.41
N ALA A 52 -28.76 -6.03 9.54
CA ALA A 52 -28.31 -6.72 10.76
C ALA A 52 -28.21 -8.24 10.55
N PHE A 53 -29.11 -8.84 9.77
CA PHE A 53 -29.03 -10.23 9.36
C PHE A 53 -27.81 -10.49 8.47
N LEU A 54 -27.57 -9.64 7.46
CA LEU A 54 -26.40 -9.72 6.59
C LEU A 54 -25.09 -9.58 7.40
N GLU A 55 -25.03 -8.67 8.37
CA GLU A 55 -23.86 -8.50 9.24
C GLU A 55 -23.61 -9.74 10.10
N ARG A 56 -24.64 -10.33 10.73
CA ARG A 56 -24.49 -11.58 11.49
C ARG A 56 -24.02 -12.72 10.60
N ARG A 57 -24.59 -12.85 9.40
CA ARG A 57 -24.18 -13.88 8.42
C ARG A 57 -22.73 -13.67 7.98
N HIS A 58 -22.33 -12.43 7.73
CA HIS A 58 -20.95 -12.08 7.40
C HIS A 58 -20.00 -12.42 8.54
N ARG A 59 -20.28 -12.02 9.79
CA ARG A 59 -19.47 -12.37 10.96
C ARG A 59 -19.33 -13.89 11.14
N ALA A 60 -20.42 -14.64 11.04
CA ALA A 60 -20.40 -16.10 11.14
C ALA A 60 -19.62 -16.75 9.99
N ALA A 61 -19.70 -16.21 8.77
CA ALA A 61 -18.87 -16.66 7.64
C ALA A 61 -17.38 -16.37 7.90
N SER A 62 -17.03 -15.17 8.36
CA SER A 62 -15.66 -14.79 8.69
C SER A 62 -15.08 -15.59 9.86
N GLU A 63 -15.88 -15.95 10.86
CA GLU A 63 -15.46 -16.85 11.94
C GLU A 63 -15.24 -18.27 11.45
N ARG A 64 -16.12 -18.81 10.59
CA ARG A 64 -15.92 -20.12 9.97
C ARG A 64 -14.66 -20.14 9.11
N MET A 65 -14.43 -19.11 8.30
CA MET A 65 -13.21 -18.97 7.51
C MET A 65 -11.98 -18.89 8.41
N ARG A 66 -12.01 -18.12 9.51
CA ARG A 66 -10.91 -18.07 10.48
C ARG A 66 -10.64 -19.41 11.16
N ARG A 67 -11.68 -20.18 11.52
CA ARG A 67 -11.53 -21.52 12.12
C ARG A 67 -11.03 -22.56 11.11
N ALA A 68 -11.46 -22.45 9.86
CA ALA A 68 -11.02 -23.30 8.76
C ALA A 68 -9.69 -22.83 8.13
N TRP A 69 -9.12 -21.72 8.62
CA TRP A 69 -7.87 -21.18 8.11
C TRP A 69 -6.71 -22.08 8.54
N THR A 70 -6.33 -23.01 7.66
CA THR A 70 -5.23 -23.95 7.86
C THR A 70 -3.88 -23.35 7.48
N HIS A 71 -3.86 -22.17 6.86
CA HIS A 71 -2.62 -21.54 6.42
C HIS A 71 -1.86 -20.94 7.59
N THR A 72 -0.67 -21.46 7.85
CA THR A 72 0.27 -20.85 8.78
C THR A 72 0.62 -19.46 8.26
N THR A 73 0.41 -18.42 9.07
CA THR A 73 0.87 -17.06 8.75
C THR A 73 2.37 -17.10 8.58
N LYS A 74 2.85 -16.98 7.34
CA LYS A 74 4.26 -16.72 7.09
C LYS A 74 4.54 -15.28 7.53
N PRO A 75 5.64 -15.01 8.25
CA PRO A 75 6.02 -13.65 8.58
C PRO A 75 6.04 -12.79 7.32
N HIS A 76 5.37 -11.63 7.37
CA HIS A 76 5.34 -10.65 6.28
C HIS A 76 6.75 -10.11 5.97
N VAL A 77 7.65 -10.16 6.95
CA VAL A 77 9.05 -9.79 6.84
C VAL A 77 9.87 -11.03 6.47
N LYS A 78 10.43 -11.02 5.25
CA LYS A 78 11.40 -12.04 4.80
C LYS A 78 12.69 -11.89 5.60
N ASP A 79 13.33 -13.01 5.90
CA ASP A 79 14.66 -13.01 6.52
C ASP A 79 15.67 -12.26 5.65
N VAL A 80 16.58 -11.53 6.31
CA VAL A 80 17.63 -10.78 5.63
C VAL A 80 18.69 -11.75 5.10
N LYS A 81 18.68 -11.98 3.80
CA LYS A 81 19.63 -12.80 3.05
C LYS A 81 20.93 -12.05 2.76
N TYR A 82 20.83 -10.75 2.49
CA TYR A 82 21.96 -9.88 2.17
C TYR A 82 22.07 -8.79 3.25
N PRO A 83 23.13 -8.82 4.10
CA PRO A 83 23.34 -7.81 5.13
C PRO A 83 23.69 -6.45 4.52
N SER A 84 23.54 -5.39 5.31
CA SER A 84 23.94 -4.04 4.89
C SER A 84 25.45 -3.90 4.88
N GLU A 85 25.97 -3.25 3.84
CA GLU A 85 27.39 -2.92 3.68
C GLU A 85 27.68 -1.44 3.99
N THR A 86 26.65 -0.63 4.26
CA THR A 86 26.80 0.82 4.43
C THR A 86 27.10 1.24 5.87
N GLY A 87 26.99 0.32 6.84
CA GLY A 87 27.04 0.66 8.27
C GLY A 87 25.75 1.35 8.68
N LEU A 88 24.77 0.56 9.16
CA LEU A 88 23.42 1.05 9.47
C LEU A 88 23.42 2.13 10.56
N GLU A 89 24.41 2.13 11.45
CA GLU A 89 24.61 3.12 12.51
C GLU A 89 24.86 4.55 11.99
N ASN A 90 25.15 4.71 10.70
CA ASN A 90 25.41 6.00 10.05
C ASN A 90 24.16 6.56 9.34
N TRP A 91 23.05 5.83 9.29
CA TRP A 91 21.81 6.33 8.71
C TRP A 91 21.02 7.16 9.71
N ARG A 92 20.46 8.28 9.24
CA ARG A 92 19.61 9.20 10.00
C ARG A 92 18.30 9.44 9.29
N LEU A 93 17.23 9.56 10.07
CA LEU A 93 15.90 9.92 9.61
C LEU A 93 15.62 11.37 10.02
N GLN A 94 15.41 12.21 9.02
CA GLN A 94 14.90 13.56 9.23
C GLN A 94 13.40 13.59 8.98
N CYS A 95 12.67 14.10 9.98
CA CYS A 95 11.24 14.35 9.95
C CYS A 95 10.99 15.86 10.08
N ASP A 96 10.11 16.38 9.24
CA ASP A 96 9.75 17.80 9.19
C ASP A 96 8.32 17.91 8.66
N ASP A 97 7.36 18.20 9.53
CA ASP A 97 5.91 18.29 9.22
C ASP A 97 5.40 17.04 8.45
N GLY A 98 5.73 15.86 8.97
CA GLY A 98 5.39 14.57 8.35
C GLY A 98 6.27 14.14 7.17
N ARG A 99 7.16 15.01 6.65
CA ARG A 99 8.10 14.65 5.59
C ARG A 99 9.26 13.83 6.13
N GLN A 100 9.34 12.57 5.69
CA GLN A 100 10.38 11.63 6.10
C GLN A 100 11.50 11.53 5.06
N ARG A 101 12.76 11.71 5.48
CA ARG A 101 13.95 11.60 4.61
C ARG A 101 15.08 10.87 5.33
N TRP A 102 15.49 9.74 4.76
CA TRP A 102 16.71 9.06 5.17
C TRP A 102 17.94 9.67 4.50
N PHE A 103 18.98 9.94 5.26
CA PHE A 103 20.28 10.36 4.74
C PHE A 103 21.40 9.59 5.43
N TYR A 104 22.50 9.42 4.69
CA TYR A 104 23.69 8.77 5.20
C TYR A 104 24.63 9.82 5.79
N GLU A 105 24.95 9.66 7.07
CA GLU A 105 25.82 10.54 7.83
C GLU A 105 27.16 9.83 8.06
N GLY A 106 28.10 9.99 7.14
CA GLY A 106 29.43 9.36 7.24
C GLY A 106 30.32 9.87 8.39
N GLY A 107 29.82 10.77 9.23
CA GLY A 107 30.49 11.32 10.41
C GLY A 107 29.57 11.28 11.63
N ARG A 108 30.13 11.09 12.83
CA ARG A 108 29.36 10.91 14.08
C ARG A 108 28.83 12.24 14.66
N LYS A 109 28.35 13.18 13.84
CA LYS A 109 27.92 14.50 14.32
C LYS A 109 26.58 14.40 15.06
N TYR A 110 25.66 13.56 14.58
CA TYR A 110 24.40 13.27 15.29
C TYR A 110 24.44 11.87 15.91
N LYS A 111 23.89 11.76 17.12
CA LYS A 111 23.67 10.47 17.79
C LYS A 111 22.41 9.84 17.24
N GLN A 112 22.52 8.59 16.78
CA GLN A 112 21.37 7.83 16.31
C GLN A 112 20.34 7.62 17.43
N SER A 113 19.09 7.95 17.16
CA SER A 113 17.96 7.80 18.08
C SER A 113 17.58 6.32 18.25
N TRP A 114 16.83 6.02 19.32
CA TRP A 114 16.26 4.70 19.51
C TRP A 114 15.31 4.31 18.37
N PHE A 115 14.51 5.26 17.89
CA PHE A 115 13.56 5.05 16.81
C PHE A 115 14.24 4.72 15.48
N GLU A 116 15.32 5.44 15.13
CA GLU A 116 16.13 5.13 13.94
C GLU A 116 16.72 3.72 14.03
N ARG A 117 17.28 3.36 15.18
CA ARG A 117 17.82 2.01 15.42
C ARG A 117 16.74 0.92 15.29
N TYR A 118 15.54 1.20 15.78
CA TYR A 118 14.39 0.30 15.63
C TYR A 118 13.99 0.12 14.16
N GLN A 119 13.84 1.21 13.41
CA GLN A 119 13.48 1.17 11.98
C GLN A 119 14.54 0.45 11.13
N LEU A 120 15.82 0.56 11.49
CA LEU A 120 16.93 -0.11 10.80
C LEU A 120 17.15 -1.57 11.26
N GLY A 121 16.36 -2.06 12.21
CA GLY A 121 16.49 -3.41 12.78
C GLY A 121 17.74 -3.61 13.65
N LEU A 122 18.42 -2.53 14.04
CA LEU A 122 19.53 -2.53 15.00
C LEU A 122 19.03 -2.76 16.43
N GLU A 123 17.83 -2.26 16.73
CA GLU A 123 17.13 -2.53 17.98
C GLU A 123 16.02 -3.55 17.74
N LYS A 124 16.15 -4.74 18.34
CA LYS A 124 15.10 -5.76 18.25
C LYS A 124 14.02 -5.49 19.30
N PRO A 125 12.73 -5.53 18.94
CA PRO A 125 11.67 -5.42 19.93
C PRO A 125 11.81 -6.55 20.96
N ALA A 126 11.60 -6.23 22.23
CA ALA A 126 11.58 -7.22 23.29
C ALA A 126 10.51 -8.29 22.98
N ARG A 127 10.81 -9.55 23.33
CA ARG A 127 9.85 -10.65 23.16
C ARG A 127 8.57 -10.32 23.93
N VAL A 128 7.43 -10.30 23.24
CA VAL A 128 6.13 -10.04 23.86
C VAL A 128 5.87 -11.10 24.93
N GLN A 129 5.73 -10.66 26.17
CA GLN A 129 5.35 -11.51 27.28
C GLN A 129 3.83 -11.47 27.47
N PRO A 130 3.17 -12.59 27.79
CA PRO A 130 1.76 -12.60 28.15
C PRO A 130 1.49 -11.61 29.29
N GLN A 131 0.51 -10.74 29.12
CA GLN A 131 0.09 -9.78 30.15
C GLN A 131 -1.02 -10.37 31.01
N LYS A 132 -1.16 -9.87 32.23
CA LYS A 132 -2.13 -10.38 33.22
C LYS A 132 -3.57 -10.23 32.77
N ASN A 133 -3.88 -9.15 32.05
CA ASN A 133 -5.22 -8.81 31.55
C ASN A 133 -5.09 -7.88 30.31
N ALA A 134 -6.24 -7.54 29.72
CA ALA A 134 -6.31 -6.69 28.53
C ALA A 134 -5.79 -5.26 28.78
N ASP A 135 -6.07 -4.68 29.95
CA ASP A 135 -5.65 -3.32 30.30
C ASP A 135 -4.12 -3.21 30.39
N ALA A 136 -3.47 -4.18 31.04
CA ALA A 136 -2.01 -4.24 31.10
C ALA A 136 -1.37 -4.42 29.71
N ALA A 137 -2.04 -5.15 28.80
CA ALA A 137 -1.60 -5.26 27.41
C ALA A 137 -1.77 -3.95 26.64
N LEU A 138 -2.88 -3.23 26.87
CA LEU A 138 -3.14 -1.92 26.28
C LEU A 138 -2.08 -0.91 26.72
N ASP A 139 -1.81 -0.81 28.03
CA ASP A 139 -0.82 0.12 28.58
C ASP A 139 0.56 -0.10 27.98
N LYS A 140 0.98 -1.37 27.85
CA LYS A 140 2.27 -1.71 27.21
C LYS A 140 2.30 -1.40 25.71
N GLY A 141 1.18 -1.63 25.00
CA GLY A 141 1.04 -1.27 23.59
C GLY A 141 1.13 0.23 23.37
N VAL A 142 0.43 1.02 24.19
CA VAL A 142 0.47 2.49 24.15
C VAL A 142 1.87 3.00 24.49
N GLU A 143 2.50 2.48 25.54
CA GLU A 143 3.88 2.82 25.91
C GLU A 143 4.85 2.61 24.74
N PHE A 144 4.71 1.49 24.02
CA PHE A 144 5.53 1.21 22.85
C PHE A 144 5.24 2.16 21.68
N LEU A 145 3.97 2.41 21.35
CA LEU A 145 3.58 3.33 20.27
C LEU A 145 4.05 4.77 20.55
N CYS A 146 3.98 5.24 21.81
CA CYS A 146 4.49 6.55 22.19
C CYS A 146 6.00 6.69 21.96
N ARG A 147 6.78 5.60 22.08
CA ARG A 147 8.22 5.61 21.76
C ARG A 147 8.52 5.68 20.25
N LEU A 148 7.54 5.34 19.40
CA LEU A 148 7.65 5.41 17.94
C LEU A 148 7.19 6.76 17.37
N GLN A 149 6.61 7.63 18.20
CA GLN A 149 6.18 8.95 17.76
C GLN A 149 7.40 9.83 17.49
N ASP A 150 7.40 10.49 16.34
CA ASP A 150 8.42 11.47 15.97
C ASP A 150 8.20 12.81 16.72
N ALA A 151 9.19 13.70 16.70
CA ALA A 151 9.18 14.96 17.44
C ALA A 151 8.11 15.94 16.96
N ASP A 152 7.68 15.86 15.69
CA ASP A 152 6.58 16.64 15.12
C ASP A 152 5.20 15.98 15.33
N GLY A 153 5.13 14.85 16.04
CA GLY A 153 3.91 14.21 16.49
C GLY A 153 3.34 13.11 15.58
N HIS A 154 3.93 12.85 14.41
CA HIS A 154 3.49 11.75 13.54
C HIS A 154 4.21 10.43 13.85
N TRP A 155 3.78 9.34 13.21
CA TRP A 155 4.46 8.03 13.28
C TRP A 155 5.09 7.71 11.93
N ALA A 156 6.40 7.87 11.83
CA ALA A 156 7.14 7.39 10.67
C ALA A 156 7.20 5.85 10.67
N ASN A 157 7.02 5.25 9.50
CA ASN A 157 7.09 3.80 9.38
C ASN A 157 7.36 3.36 7.94
N ASP A 158 7.78 2.10 7.79
CA ASP A 158 7.83 1.47 6.48
C ASP A 158 6.43 1.41 5.85
N TYR A 159 6.34 1.92 4.62
CA TYR A 159 5.17 1.83 3.75
C TYR A 159 5.51 1.14 2.43
N SER A 160 6.44 0.19 2.49
CA SER A 160 6.83 -0.66 1.38
C SER A 160 5.77 -1.73 1.06
N GLY A 161 5.97 -2.43 -0.05
CA GLY A 161 5.10 -3.51 -0.48
C GLY A 161 5.11 -3.67 -1.99
N PRO A 162 4.64 -2.68 -2.75
CA PRO A 162 4.65 -2.73 -4.22
C PRO A 162 6.07 -2.77 -4.81
N LEU A 163 6.35 -3.74 -5.68
CA LEU A 163 7.68 -3.97 -6.26
C LEU A 163 7.89 -3.33 -7.64
N PHE A 164 7.03 -2.40 -8.04
CA PHE A 164 7.13 -1.68 -9.31
C PHE A 164 7.41 -0.18 -9.15
N LEU A 165 7.39 0.34 -7.90
CA LEU A 165 7.62 1.75 -7.61
C LEU A 165 9.11 2.11 -7.68
N LEU A 166 9.95 1.34 -6.97
CA LEU A 166 11.39 1.56 -6.95
C LEU A 166 12.02 1.44 -8.36
N PRO A 167 11.68 0.41 -9.18
CA PRO A 167 12.11 0.37 -10.57
C PRO A 167 11.78 1.64 -11.36
N GLY A 168 10.54 2.13 -11.31
CA GLY A 168 10.14 3.36 -12.02
C GLY A 168 10.96 4.58 -11.58
N ALA A 169 11.21 4.75 -10.27
CA ALA A 169 12.04 5.83 -9.76
C ALA A 169 13.50 5.75 -10.26
N ILE A 170 14.07 4.54 -10.32
CA ILE A 170 15.42 4.29 -10.86
C ILE A 170 15.46 4.57 -12.36
N PHE A 171 14.44 4.15 -13.11
CA PHE A 171 14.36 4.36 -14.56
C PHE A 171 14.27 5.84 -14.90
N CYS A 172 13.36 6.58 -14.24
CA CYS A 172 13.29 8.03 -14.40
C CYS A 172 14.63 8.71 -14.10
N THR A 173 15.27 8.32 -13.00
CA THR A 173 16.57 8.88 -12.61
C THR A 173 17.64 8.57 -13.66
N TYR A 174 17.67 7.35 -14.17
CA TYR A 174 18.60 6.94 -15.22
C TYR A 174 18.38 7.77 -16.49
N ILE A 175 17.13 7.95 -16.93
CA ILE A 175 16.78 8.72 -18.13
C ILE A 175 17.14 10.19 -17.97
N ILE A 176 16.76 10.82 -16.85
CA ILE A 176 16.95 12.26 -16.62
C ILE A 176 18.45 12.62 -16.48
N ASN A 177 19.28 11.67 -16.04
CA ASN A 177 20.69 11.89 -15.75
C ASN A 177 21.63 11.21 -16.77
N ASP A 178 21.16 10.97 -18.00
CA ASP A 178 21.96 10.37 -19.09
C ASP A 178 22.69 9.08 -18.69
N GLY A 179 21.99 8.21 -17.95
CA GLY A 179 22.49 6.94 -17.46
C GLY A 179 23.25 6.99 -16.14
N ASP A 180 23.57 8.17 -15.59
CA ASP A 180 24.26 8.29 -14.31
C ASP A 180 23.29 8.39 -13.12
N THR A 181 22.99 7.24 -12.51
CA THR A 181 22.17 7.17 -11.29
C THR A 181 22.82 7.80 -10.06
N SER A 182 24.12 8.10 -10.09
CA SER A 182 24.84 8.66 -8.94
C SER A 182 24.52 10.13 -8.66
N LEU A 183 24.00 10.85 -9.66
CA LEU A 183 23.63 12.27 -9.53
C LEU A 183 22.43 12.51 -8.61
N MET A 184 21.56 11.50 -8.43
CA MET A 184 20.40 11.58 -7.51
C MET A 184 20.53 10.64 -6.30
N PHE A 185 21.21 9.51 -6.46
CA PHE A 185 21.37 8.52 -5.40
C PHE A 185 22.83 8.39 -5.00
N THR A 186 23.13 8.72 -3.75
CA THR A 186 24.46 8.48 -3.17
C THR A 186 24.85 7.00 -3.28
N LYS A 187 26.14 6.71 -3.17
CA LYS A 187 26.66 5.34 -3.20
C LYS A 187 25.92 4.43 -2.20
N GLU A 188 25.68 4.93 -0.99
CA GLU A 188 25.04 4.20 0.10
C GLU A 188 23.56 3.96 -0.19
N ARG A 189 22.85 4.96 -0.73
CA ARG A 189 21.45 4.78 -1.18
C ARG A 189 21.34 3.72 -2.26
N ARG A 190 22.23 3.73 -3.26
CA ARG A 190 22.23 2.71 -4.32
C ARG A 190 22.53 1.32 -3.78
N ALA A 191 23.47 1.20 -2.84
CA ALA A 191 23.78 -0.06 -2.17
C ALA A 191 22.57 -0.60 -1.39
N GLU A 192 21.89 0.24 -0.61
CA GLU A 192 20.69 -0.16 0.14
C GLU A 192 19.49 -0.47 -0.77
N MET A 193 19.31 0.24 -1.89
CA MET A 193 18.30 -0.08 -2.91
C MET A 193 18.56 -1.44 -3.55
N MET A 194 19.81 -1.74 -3.95
CA MET A 194 20.18 -3.06 -4.47
C MET A 194 19.93 -4.14 -3.43
N ARG A 195 20.34 -3.90 -2.18
CA ARG A 195 20.15 -4.82 -1.06
C ARG A 195 18.67 -5.09 -0.81
N TYR A 196 17.81 -4.06 -0.86
CA TYR A 196 16.37 -4.21 -0.73
C TYR A 196 15.82 -5.15 -1.80
N ILE A 197 16.08 -4.85 -3.09
CA ILE A 197 15.58 -5.67 -4.21
C ILE A 197 16.03 -7.12 -4.07
N LEU A 198 17.29 -7.36 -3.71
CA LEU A 198 17.85 -8.71 -3.53
C LEU A 198 17.24 -9.46 -2.33
N ASN A 199 16.92 -8.78 -1.22
CA ASN A 199 16.31 -9.41 -0.05
C ASN A 199 14.84 -9.81 -0.28
N VAL A 200 14.11 -9.03 -1.07
CA VAL A 200 12.71 -9.34 -1.40
C VAL A 200 12.55 -10.35 -2.53
N GLN A 201 13.65 -10.75 -3.18
CA GLN A 201 13.67 -11.79 -4.22
C GLN A 201 13.14 -13.13 -3.70
N ASN A 202 12.26 -13.74 -4.48
CA ASN A 202 11.72 -15.07 -4.21
C ASN A 202 12.80 -16.15 -4.41
N GLU A 203 12.56 -17.33 -3.85
CA GLU A 203 13.51 -18.45 -3.91
C GLU A 203 13.75 -18.96 -5.35
N ASP A 204 12.75 -18.80 -6.22
CA ASP A 204 12.82 -19.14 -7.64
C ASP A 204 13.64 -18.12 -8.47
N GLY A 205 14.09 -17.02 -7.86
CA GLY A 205 14.85 -15.96 -8.51
C GLY A 205 14.02 -14.83 -9.10
N GLY A 206 12.69 -14.89 -9.00
CA GLY A 206 11.80 -13.84 -9.51
C GLY A 206 11.31 -12.85 -8.45
N TRP A 207 10.45 -11.93 -8.88
CA TRP A 207 9.74 -10.98 -8.04
C TRP A 207 8.27 -10.88 -8.44
N GLY A 208 7.40 -10.71 -7.44
CA GLY A 208 5.97 -10.50 -7.63
C GLY A 208 5.59 -9.05 -7.88
N MET A 209 4.27 -8.80 -7.89
CA MET A 209 3.71 -7.44 -7.91
C MET A 209 4.00 -6.69 -6.60
N HIS A 210 4.07 -7.42 -5.49
CA HIS A 210 4.41 -6.94 -4.15
C HIS A 210 5.32 -7.95 -3.44
N THR A 211 5.88 -7.57 -2.28
CA THR A 211 6.86 -8.34 -1.49
C THR A 211 6.43 -9.77 -1.14
N GLU A 212 5.12 -9.99 -0.96
CA GLU A 212 4.51 -11.29 -0.66
C GLU A 212 4.02 -12.06 -1.89
N GLY A 213 4.07 -11.44 -3.06
CA GLY A 213 3.55 -12.03 -4.29
C GLY A 213 4.46 -13.10 -4.89
N HIS A 214 3.85 -14.07 -5.55
CA HIS A 214 4.57 -15.00 -6.43
C HIS A 214 5.25 -14.26 -7.56
N SER A 215 6.34 -14.83 -8.06
CA SER A 215 7.10 -14.26 -9.16
C SER A 215 6.24 -14.14 -10.42
N ILE A 216 6.25 -12.96 -11.03
CA ILE A 216 5.54 -12.67 -12.28
C ILE A 216 6.48 -11.94 -13.24
N MET A 217 6.20 -12.00 -14.55
CA MET A 217 7.05 -11.36 -15.57
C MET A 217 7.20 -9.85 -15.34
N PHE A 218 6.13 -9.17 -14.92
CA PHE A 218 6.13 -7.74 -14.59
C PHE A 218 7.12 -7.40 -13.46
N GLY A 219 6.93 -7.95 -12.27
CA GLY A 219 7.82 -7.73 -11.13
C GLY A 219 9.25 -8.14 -11.44
N THR A 220 9.45 -9.31 -12.04
CA THR A 220 10.78 -9.85 -12.29
C THR A 220 11.58 -9.04 -13.28
N THR A 221 10.96 -8.65 -14.40
CA THR A 221 11.64 -7.88 -15.44
C THR A 221 12.03 -6.50 -14.93
N LEU A 222 11.13 -5.77 -14.28
CA LEU A 222 11.42 -4.42 -13.80
C LEU A 222 12.50 -4.42 -12.71
N ASN A 223 12.43 -5.35 -11.75
CA ASN A 223 13.44 -5.44 -10.68
C ASN A 223 14.79 -5.92 -11.22
N TYR A 224 14.82 -6.81 -12.22
CA TYR A 224 16.06 -7.18 -12.89
C TYR A 224 16.72 -5.98 -13.57
N VAL A 225 15.97 -5.21 -14.37
CA VAL A 225 16.50 -4.02 -15.05
C VAL A 225 16.98 -2.98 -14.03
N ALA A 226 16.20 -2.74 -12.97
CA ALA A 226 16.57 -1.82 -11.89
C ALA A 226 17.87 -2.23 -11.19
N LEU A 227 18.05 -3.52 -10.88
CA LEU A 227 19.31 -4.04 -10.33
C LEU A 227 20.50 -3.76 -11.26
N ARG A 228 20.32 -3.97 -12.56
CA ARG A 228 21.39 -3.75 -13.56
C ARG A 228 21.76 -2.27 -13.64
N MET A 229 20.78 -1.36 -13.60
CA MET A 229 21.00 0.10 -13.62
C MET A 229 21.65 0.64 -12.34
N LEU A 230 21.40 0.00 -11.20
CA LEU A 230 22.10 0.32 -9.94
C LEU A 230 23.56 -0.19 -9.91
N GLY A 231 24.00 -0.92 -10.93
CA GLY A 231 25.37 -1.43 -11.06
C GLY A 231 25.58 -2.87 -10.58
N CYS A 232 24.52 -3.60 -10.20
CA CYS A 232 24.64 -5.00 -9.77
C CYS A 232 25.16 -5.87 -10.92
N PRO A 233 26.32 -6.55 -10.81
CA PRO A 233 26.92 -7.30 -11.91
C PRO A 233 25.98 -8.34 -12.55
N ALA A 234 26.06 -8.53 -13.87
CA ALA A 234 25.21 -9.50 -14.59
C ALA A 234 25.44 -10.95 -14.15
N ASN A 235 26.60 -11.23 -13.56
CA ASN A 235 26.96 -12.51 -12.97
C ASN A 235 26.64 -12.57 -11.46
N HIS A 236 26.05 -11.55 -10.82
CA HIS A 236 25.61 -11.67 -9.43
C HIS A 236 24.56 -12.77 -9.28
N LYS A 237 24.58 -13.53 -8.17
CA LYS A 237 23.69 -14.70 -7.96
C LYS A 237 22.21 -14.35 -8.21
N GLY A 238 21.73 -13.27 -7.62
CA GLY A 238 20.34 -12.80 -7.78
C GLY A 238 20.02 -12.37 -9.22
N ALA A 239 20.93 -11.68 -9.90
CA ALA A 239 20.73 -11.23 -11.29
C ALA A 239 20.73 -12.40 -12.28
N ARG A 240 21.59 -13.41 -12.08
CA ARG A 240 21.59 -14.63 -12.89
C ARG A 240 20.31 -15.42 -12.72
N ALA A 241 19.85 -15.60 -11.46
CA ALA A 241 18.61 -16.32 -11.16
C ALA A 241 17.40 -15.64 -11.81
N ALA A 242 17.32 -14.31 -11.71
CA ALA A 242 16.29 -13.50 -12.37
C ALA A 242 16.29 -13.67 -13.89
N ARG A 243 17.47 -13.57 -14.53
CA ARG A 243 17.60 -13.74 -15.97
C ARG A 243 17.20 -15.15 -16.43
N ALA A 244 17.59 -16.17 -15.66
CA ALA A 244 17.21 -17.56 -15.93
C ALA A 244 15.69 -17.75 -15.78
N TRP A 245 15.09 -17.15 -14.75
CA TRP A 245 13.64 -17.16 -14.54
C TRP A 245 12.91 -16.48 -15.71
N ILE A 246 13.33 -15.29 -16.13
CA ILE A 246 12.74 -14.57 -17.27
C ILE A 246 12.81 -15.42 -18.54
N ALA A 247 13.97 -16.02 -18.84
CA ALA A 247 14.13 -16.86 -20.02
C ALA A 247 13.23 -18.11 -19.97
N LYS A 248 13.10 -18.74 -18.80
CA LYS A 248 12.25 -19.92 -18.59
C LYS A 248 10.76 -19.61 -18.76
N GLU A 249 10.30 -18.45 -18.27
CA GLU A 249 8.89 -18.06 -18.26
C GLU A 249 8.43 -17.33 -19.55
N GLY A 250 9.17 -17.50 -20.65
CA GLY A 250 8.78 -17.00 -21.98
C GLY A 250 9.35 -15.63 -22.36
N GLY A 251 10.27 -15.07 -21.56
CA GLY A 251 10.97 -13.82 -21.86
C GLY A 251 10.16 -12.56 -21.56
N ALA A 252 10.83 -11.41 -21.61
CA ALA A 252 10.24 -10.11 -21.26
C ALA A 252 9.09 -9.66 -22.19
N GLN A 253 8.85 -10.35 -23.31
CA GLN A 253 7.79 -10.03 -24.26
C GLN A 253 6.38 -10.19 -23.66
N SER A 254 6.23 -11.09 -22.67
CA SER A 254 4.96 -11.34 -21.96
C SER A 254 4.72 -10.38 -20.78
N VAL A 255 5.54 -9.34 -20.63
CA VAL A 255 5.38 -8.35 -19.56
C VAL A 255 4.03 -7.61 -19.68
N ALA A 256 3.43 -7.28 -18.54
CA ALA A 256 2.19 -6.50 -18.48
C ALA A 256 2.35 -5.11 -19.14
N SER A 257 1.24 -4.48 -19.55
CA SER A 257 1.23 -3.24 -20.33
C SER A 257 2.08 -2.11 -19.74
N TRP A 258 2.02 -1.87 -18.43
CA TRP A 258 2.86 -0.87 -17.76
C TRP A 258 4.35 -1.19 -17.86
N GLY A 259 4.69 -2.48 -17.85
CA GLY A 259 6.07 -2.93 -18.02
C GLY A 259 6.55 -2.69 -19.45
N LYS A 260 5.68 -2.90 -20.45
CA LYS A 260 6.00 -2.59 -21.85
C LYS A 260 6.29 -1.11 -22.04
N VAL A 261 5.47 -0.23 -21.46
CA VAL A 261 5.71 1.23 -21.47
C VAL A 261 7.09 1.54 -20.88
N TRP A 262 7.40 1.06 -19.68
CA TRP A 262 8.71 1.30 -19.06
C TRP A 262 9.88 0.79 -19.90
N LEU A 263 9.78 -0.43 -20.43
CA LEU A 263 10.83 -0.98 -21.27
C LEU A 263 10.98 -0.22 -22.59
N ALA A 264 9.88 0.27 -23.18
CA ALA A 264 9.90 1.04 -24.41
C ALA A 264 10.53 2.43 -24.21
N VAL A 265 10.18 3.11 -23.11
CA VAL A 265 10.84 4.36 -22.69
C VAL A 265 12.35 4.16 -22.50
N LEU A 266 12.78 2.99 -22.04
CA LEU A 266 14.20 2.64 -21.87
C LEU A 266 14.88 2.14 -23.16
N GLY A 267 14.17 2.05 -24.29
CA GLY A 267 14.71 1.50 -25.54
C GLY A 267 14.98 -0.01 -25.51
N LEU A 268 14.39 -0.74 -24.55
CA LEU A 268 14.52 -2.19 -24.39
C LEU A 268 13.35 -2.99 -25.00
N TYR A 269 12.32 -2.29 -25.49
CA TYR A 269 11.13 -2.87 -26.08
C TYR A 269 10.60 -1.93 -27.16
N ASP A 270 10.04 -2.47 -28.24
CA ASP A 270 9.53 -1.67 -29.35
C ASP A 270 8.18 -1.03 -28.98
N TRP A 271 8.00 0.27 -29.29
CA TRP A 271 6.74 0.98 -29.06
C TRP A 271 5.58 0.36 -29.82
N ASP A 272 5.82 -0.29 -30.98
CA ASP A 272 4.79 -0.99 -31.74
C ASP A 272 4.14 -2.16 -30.96
N GLY A 273 4.84 -2.68 -29.95
CA GLY A 273 4.32 -3.73 -29.08
C GLY A 273 3.53 -3.23 -27.86
N VAL A 274 3.37 -1.91 -27.71
CA VAL A 274 2.66 -1.23 -26.60
C VAL A 274 1.26 -0.83 -27.06
N ASN A 275 0.23 -1.23 -26.32
CA ASN A 275 -1.12 -0.75 -26.61
C ASN A 275 -1.18 0.77 -26.37
N PRO A 276 -1.75 1.56 -27.30
CA PRO A 276 -1.79 3.01 -27.17
C PRO A 276 -2.62 3.44 -25.96
N VAL A 277 -2.19 4.53 -25.32
CA VAL A 277 -2.96 5.27 -24.30
C VAL A 277 -3.33 6.61 -24.94
N PRO A 278 -4.49 6.73 -25.63
CA PRO A 278 -4.75 7.85 -26.53
C PRO A 278 -4.88 9.17 -25.75
N PRO A 279 -4.03 10.18 -26.00
CA PRO A 279 -4.14 11.49 -25.36
C PRO A 279 -5.45 12.21 -25.70
N GLU A 280 -6.10 11.87 -26.82
CA GLU A 280 -7.37 12.46 -27.27
C GLU A 280 -8.51 12.21 -26.27
N LEU A 281 -8.43 11.17 -25.44
CA LEU A 281 -9.42 10.91 -24.38
C LEU A 281 -9.49 12.04 -23.34
N TRP A 282 -8.42 12.85 -23.22
CA TRP A 282 -8.39 14.03 -22.36
C TRP A 282 -9.14 15.22 -22.94
N LEU A 283 -9.37 15.24 -24.26
CA LEU A 283 -10.14 16.29 -24.94
C LEU A 283 -11.66 16.05 -24.86
N LEU A 284 -12.08 14.86 -24.42
CA LEU A 284 -13.48 14.52 -24.31
C LEU A 284 -14.18 15.37 -23.22
N PRO A 285 -15.35 15.97 -23.53
CA PRO A 285 -16.10 16.73 -22.56
C PRO A 285 -16.52 15.86 -21.39
N TYR A 286 -16.64 16.45 -20.19
CA TYR A 286 -16.92 15.70 -18.96
C TYR A 286 -18.21 14.88 -19.04
N TRP A 287 -19.18 15.24 -19.90
CA TRP A 287 -20.41 14.45 -20.08
C TRP A 287 -20.18 13.10 -20.77
N SER A 288 -19.07 12.92 -21.50
CA SER A 288 -18.74 11.68 -22.21
C SER A 288 -18.40 10.55 -21.22
N PRO A 289 -18.89 9.31 -21.43
CA PRO A 289 -18.59 8.18 -20.55
C PRO A 289 -17.09 7.81 -20.54
N PHE A 290 -16.33 8.21 -21.57
CA PHE A 290 -14.89 7.94 -21.68
C PHE A 290 -14.01 9.12 -21.26
N SER A 291 -14.60 10.20 -20.74
CA SER A 291 -13.81 11.36 -20.27
C SER A 291 -12.88 10.95 -19.12
N MET A 292 -11.59 11.25 -19.28
CA MET A 292 -10.58 10.97 -18.25
C MET A 292 -10.85 11.68 -16.92
N GLY A 293 -11.66 12.75 -16.92
CA GLY A 293 -12.13 13.41 -15.70
C GLY A 293 -12.99 12.53 -14.78
N ARG A 294 -13.63 11.48 -15.33
CA ARG A 294 -14.46 10.53 -14.57
C ARG A 294 -13.70 9.31 -14.06
N VAL A 295 -12.48 9.10 -14.56
CA VAL A 295 -11.63 7.98 -14.18
C VAL A 295 -11.08 8.21 -12.77
N TRP A 296 -10.92 7.12 -12.01
CA TRP A 296 -10.33 7.14 -10.67
C TRP A 296 -9.01 7.93 -10.64
N CYS A 297 -8.80 8.73 -9.58
CA CYS A 297 -7.71 9.69 -9.51
C CYS A 297 -6.32 9.08 -9.73
N HIS A 298 -6.06 7.91 -9.16
CA HIS A 298 -4.80 7.21 -9.36
C HIS A 298 -4.65 6.68 -10.78
N SER A 299 -5.72 6.18 -11.40
CA SER A 299 -5.67 5.73 -12.79
C SER A 299 -5.37 6.88 -13.75
N ARG A 300 -6.02 8.04 -13.58
CA ARG A 300 -5.79 9.20 -14.46
C ARG A 300 -4.41 9.84 -14.28
N ILE A 301 -3.86 9.89 -13.06
CA ILE A 301 -2.52 10.47 -12.84
C ILE A 301 -1.39 9.58 -13.41
N VAL A 302 -1.62 8.26 -13.54
CA VAL A 302 -0.66 7.35 -14.20
C VAL A 302 -0.84 7.35 -15.72
N THR A 303 -2.08 7.35 -16.20
CA THR A 303 -2.34 7.31 -17.65
C THR A 303 -2.03 8.63 -18.37
N LEU A 304 -2.09 9.77 -17.68
CA LEU A 304 -1.71 11.06 -18.26
C LEU A 304 -0.28 11.07 -18.80
N PRO A 305 0.78 10.79 -17.99
CA PRO A 305 2.15 10.75 -18.50
C PRO A 305 2.43 9.59 -19.45
N PHE A 306 1.62 8.52 -19.44
CA PHE A 306 1.78 7.42 -20.42
C PHE A 306 1.23 7.76 -21.80
N GLY A 307 0.30 8.72 -21.90
CA GLY A 307 -0.23 9.21 -23.16
C GLY A 307 0.45 10.47 -23.69
N TYR A 308 1.39 11.06 -22.94
CA TYR A 308 2.20 12.21 -23.36
C TYR A 308 3.40 11.74 -24.19
#